data_AF-A0A917AFH5-F1
#
_entry.id   AF-A0A917AFH5-F1
#
_cell.length_a   1.000
_cell.length_b   1.000
_cell.length_c   1.000
_cell.angle_alpha   90.00
_cell.angle_beta   90.00
_cell.angle_gamma   90.00
#
_symmetry.space_group_name_H-M   'P 1'
#
loop_
_entity.id
_entity.type
_entity.pdbx_description
1 polymer ?
#
loop_
_entity_poly.entity_id
_entity_poly.type
_entity_poly.pdbx_seq_one_letter_code
_entity_poly.pdbx_strand_id
1 'polypeptide(L)'
;MVFAVEAIAGAFLVLGIQARWVASATVPILAGATWAHSGNGWMFGYENGGWEYPAYLTLLAIVQGLLGDGRFALSPSFAPGNVQMEGETT
;
A
#
# COMPACT_ATOMS: atom_id res chain seq x y z
N MET A 1 16.03 -9.43 -2.13
CA MET A 1 15.08 -9.50 -0.99
C MET A 1 13.91 -8.52 -1.18
N VAL A 2 14.17 -7.22 -1.39
CA VAL A 2 13.13 -6.18 -1.56
C VAL A 2 12.06 -6.57 -2.61
N PHE A 3 12.50 -6.96 -3.82
CA PHE A 3 11.59 -7.42 -4.88
C PHE A 3 10.60 -8.51 -4.45
N ALA A 4 11.05 -9.49 -3.65
CA ALA A 4 10.17 -10.58 -3.21
C ALA A 4 9.08 -10.08 -2.26
N VAL A 5 9.45 -9.15 -1.36
CA VAL A 5 8.50 -8.50 -0.45
C VAL A 5 7.49 -7.65 -1.22
N GLU A 6 7.95 -6.90 -2.22
CA GLU A 6 7.08 -6.09 -3.09
C GLU A 6 6.12 -6.95 -3.90
N ALA A 7 6.60 -8.08 -4.45
CA ALA A 7 5.75 -9.01 -5.20
C ALA A 7 4.67 -9.64 -4.30
N ILE A 8 5.02 -10.05 -3.08
CA ILE A 8 4.07 -10.60 -2.11
C ILE A 8 3.06 -9.53 -1.67
N ALA A 9 3.53 -8.32 -1.37
CA ALA A 9 2.64 -7.21 -1.02
C ALA A 9 1.67 -6.87 -2.16
N GLY A 10 2.16 -6.83 -3.41
CA GLY A 10 1.32 -6.65 -4.60
C GLY A 10 0.28 -7.75 -4.74
N ALA A 11 0.65 -9.01 -4.55
CA ALA A 11 -0.29 -10.13 -4.55
C ALA A 11 -1.36 -9.99 -3.47
N PHE A 12 -1.00 -9.56 -2.26
CA PHE A 12 -1.95 -9.33 -1.17
C PHE A 12 -2.91 -8.18 -1.49
N LEU A 13 -2.44 -7.10 -2.11
CA LEU A 13 -3.28 -6.00 -2.56
C LEU A 13 -4.29 -6.45 -3.62
N VAL A 14 -3.87 -7.25 -4.60
CA VAL A 14 -4.75 -7.79 -5.65
C VAL A 14 -5.80 -8.73 -5.07
N LEU A 15 -5.40 -9.61 -4.16
CA LEU A 15 -6.31 -10.57 -3.50
C LEU A 15 -7.17 -9.92 -2.42
N GLY A 16 -6.95 -8.65 -2.08
CA GLY A 16 -7.63 -7.98 -0.98
C GLY A 16 -7.38 -8.65 0.37
N ILE A 17 -6.14 -9.06 0.62
CA ILE A 17 -5.70 -9.60 1.91
C ILE A 17 -5.10 -8.44 2.70
N GLN A 18 -5.80 -8.02 3.75
CA GLN A 18 -5.41 -6.92 4.64
C GLN A 18 -5.05 -5.63 3.86
N ALA A 19 -5.85 -5.27 2.86
CA ALA A 19 -5.45 -4.32 1.82
C ALA A 19 -5.05 -2.96 2.38
N ARG A 20 -5.81 -2.46 3.37
CA ARG A 20 -5.49 -1.21 4.07
C ARG A 20 -4.11 -1.23 4.70
N TRP A 21 -3.80 -2.29 5.43
CA TRP A 21 -2.55 -2.41 6.17
C TRP A 21 -1.37 -2.67 5.25
N VAL A 22 -1.54 -3.54 4.24
CA VAL A 22 -0.49 -3.82 3.25
C VAL A 22 -0.17 -2.57 2.42
N ALA A 23 -1.18 -1.80 2.00
CA ALA A 23 -0.99 -0.54 1.29
C ALA A 23 -0.24 0.48 2.16
N SER A 24 -0.69 0.66 3.41
CA SER A 24 -0.05 1.58 4.36
C SER A 24 1.41 1.20 4.65
N ALA A 25 1.69 -0.11 4.79
CA ALA A 25 3.04 -0.62 5.07
C ALA A 25 4.01 -0.47 3.88
N THR A 26 3.50 -0.42 2.65
CA THR A 26 4.34 -0.25 1.44
C THR A 26 4.71 1.20 1.16
N VAL A 27 3.98 2.18 1.72
CA VAL A 27 4.28 3.62 1.58
C VAL A 27 5.75 3.98 1.90
N PRO A 28 6.34 3.62 3.06
CA PRO A 28 7.72 3.99 3.35
C PRO A 28 8.74 3.36 2.40
N ILE A 29 8.45 2.18 1.86
CA ILE A 29 9.32 1.48 0.89
C ILE A 29 9.30 2.25 -0.44
N LEU A 30 8.11 2.58 -0.95
CA LEU A 30 7.94 3.30 -2.21
C LEU A 30 8.42 4.76 -2.12
N ALA A 31 8.25 5.40 -0.96
CA ALA A 31 8.81 6.72 -0.69
C ALA A 31 10.35 6.67 -0.67
N GLY A 32 10.92 5.63 -0.06
CA GLY A 32 12.37 5.37 -0.11
C GLY A 32 12.88 5.16 -1.54
N ALA A 33 12.15 4.40 -2.37
CA ALA A 33 12.48 4.24 -3.78
C ALA A 33 12.40 5.56 -4.55
N THR A 34 11.38 6.38 -4.27
CA THR A 34 11.25 7.73 -4.85
C THR A 34 12.47 8.59 -4.52
N TRP A 35 12.92 8.57 -3.27
CA TRP A 35 14.10 9.29 -2.83
C TRP A 35 15.38 8.78 -3.52
N ALA A 36 15.56 7.46 -3.57
CA ALA A 36 16.74 6.83 -4.18
C ALA A 36 16.90 7.16 -5.67
N HIS A 37 15.79 7.36 -6.38
CA HIS A 37 15.79 7.70 -7.81
C HIS A 37 15.68 9.20 -8.10
N SER A 38 15.66 10.06 -7.08
CA SER A 38 15.46 11.51 -7.25
C SER A 38 16.52 12.19 -8.12
N GLY A 39 17.75 11.66 -8.15
CA GLY A 39 18.85 12.14 -9.00
C GLY A 39 18.76 11.72 -10.47
N ASN A 40 17.91 10.75 -10.82
CA ASN A 40 17.84 10.17 -12.17
C ASN A 40 16.91 10.92 -13.14
N GLY A 41 16.30 12.03 -12.69
CA GLY A 41 15.31 12.78 -13.46
C GLY A 41 13.90 12.18 -13.38
N TRP A 42 12.94 12.84 -14.05
CA TRP A 42 11.51 12.51 -13.92
C TRP A 42 11.14 11.15 -14.54
N MET A 43 11.38 10.97 -15.85
CA MET A 43 10.81 9.83 -16.59
C MET A 43 11.46 8.48 -16.24
N PHE A 44 10.61 7.47 -16.06
CA PHE A 44 11.07 6.09 -15.84
C PHE A 44 11.90 5.51 -17.00
N GLY A 45 11.71 6.01 -18.23
CA GLY A 45 12.45 5.53 -19.41
C GLY A 45 13.92 5.96 -19.50
N TYR A 46 14.42 6.78 -18.57
CA TYR A 46 15.83 7.18 -18.54
C TYR A 46 16.75 6.05 -18.06
N GLU A 47 18.04 6.20 -18.30
CA GLU A 47 19.06 5.28 -17.79
C GLU A 47 19.01 5.25 -16.25
N ASN A 48 18.97 4.05 -15.66
CA ASN A 48 18.71 3.78 -14.23
C ASN A 48 17.29 4.11 -13.73
N GLY A 49 16.39 4.56 -14.60
CA GLY A 49 14.99 4.86 -14.30
C GLY A 49 14.79 6.10 -13.42
N GLY A 50 13.92 7.02 -13.87
CA GLY A 50 13.51 8.20 -13.12
C GLY A 50 12.51 7.92 -11.99
N TRP A 51 12.22 8.96 -11.20
CA TRP A 51 11.45 8.86 -9.97
C TRP A 51 9.92 8.96 -10.14
N GLU A 52 9.42 9.24 -11.34
CA GLU A 52 7.98 9.34 -11.64
C GLU A 52 7.20 8.09 -11.19
N TYR A 53 7.69 6.90 -11.57
CA TYR A 53 7.01 5.64 -11.30
C TYR A 53 6.91 5.33 -9.79
N PRO A 54 8.00 5.35 -9.00
CA PRO A 54 7.89 5.13 -7.56
C PRO A 54 7.08 6.23 -6.83
N ALA A 55 7.12 7.48 -7.30
CA ALA A 55 6.27 8.53 -6.73
C ALA A 55 4.78 8.27 -6.99
N TYR A 56 4.44 7.86 -8.21
CA TYR A 56 3.08 7.48 -8.57
C TYR A 56 2.58 6.30 -7.71
N LEU A 57 3.40 5.26 -7.56
CA LEU A 57 3.07 4.12 -6.70
C LEU A 57 2.92 4.52 -5.23
N THR A 58 3.76 5.43 -4.72
CA THR A 58 3.63 5.95 -3.35
C THR A 58 2.26 6.62 -3.16
N LEU A 59 1.86 7.48 -4.10
CA LEU A 59 0.56 8.15 -4.06
C LEU A 59 -0.60 7.14 -4.11
N LEU A 60 -0.54 6.16 -5.01
CA LEU A 60 -1.55 5.11 -5.10
C LEU A 60 -1.63 4.27 -3.82
N ALA A 61 -0.50 3.94 -3.20
CA ALA A 61 -0.49 3.19 -1.93
C ALA A 61 -1.15 3.99 -0.80
N ILE A 62 -0.90 5.31 -0.73
CA ILE A 62 -1.58 6.20 0.24
C ILE A 62 -3.09 6.19 -0.02
N VAL A 63 -3.51 6.43 -1.27
CA VAL A 63 -4.93 6.44 -1.64
C VAL A 63 -5.59 5.10 -1.32
N GLN A 64 -4.93 3.98 -1.64
CA GLN A 64 -5.46 2.66 -1.36
C GLN A 64 -5.55 2.36 0.14
N GLY A 65 -4.57 2.80 0.93
CA GLY A 65 -4.63 2.72 2.39
C GLY A 65 -5.83 3.48 2.98
N LEU A 66 -6.18 4.62 2.39
CA LEU A 66 -7.34 5.43 2.79
C LEU A 66 -8.68 4.85 2.30
N LEU A 67 -8.72 4.28 1.10
CA LEU A 67 -9.91 3.60 0.57
C LEU A 67 -10.23 2.33 1.35
N GLY A 68 -9.20 1.59 1.76
CA GLY A 68 -9.33 0.35 2.50
C GLY A 68 -9.72 -0.86 1.64
N ASP A 69 -10.47 -1.79 2.22
CA ASP A 69 -10.76 -3.08 1.58
C ASP A 69 -11.90 -3.01 0.57
N GLY A 70 -11.76 -3.72 -0.55
CA GLY A 70 -12.82 -3.86 -1.55
C GLY A 70 -13.87 -4.90 -1.16
N ARG A 71 -15.05 -4.83 -1.80
CA ARG A 71 -16.18 -5.76 -1.57
C ARG A 71 -15.88 -7.26 -1.74
N PHE A 72 -14.80 -7.59 -2.46
CA PHE A 72 -14.36 -8.95 -2.75
C PHE A 72 -13.03 -9.32 -2.09
N ALA A 73 -12.65 -8.58 -1.03
CA ALA A 73 -11.44 -8.87 -0.26
C ALA A 73 -11.49 -10.30 0.32
N LEU A 74 -10.45 -11.09 0.07
CA LEU A 74 -10.34 -12.44 0.64
C LEU A 74 -10.10 -12.41 2.16
N SER A 75 -9.48 -11.35 2.68
CA SER A 75 -9.30 -11.12 4.11
C SER A 75 -9.35 -9.63 4.41
N PRO A 76 -10.52 -9.07 4.76
CA PRO A 76 -10.65 -7.64 5.05
C PRO A 76 -9.82 -7.19 6.27
N SER A 77 -9.36 -5.94 6.28
CA SER A 77 -8.69 -5.33 7.41
C SER A 77 -9.65 -4.92 8.52
N PHE A 78 -9.41 -5.44 9.73
CA PHE A 78 -10.16 -5.08 10.93
C PHE A 78 -10.08 -3.57 11.23
N ALA A 79 -11.22 -2.88 11.21
CA ALA A 79 -11.31 -1.50 11.68
C ALA A 79 -11.37 -1.49 13.22
N PRO A 80 -10.53 -0.71 13.93
CA PRO A 80 -10.75 -0.43 15.34
C PRO A 80 -12.00 0.47 15.43
N GLY A 81 -13.16 -0.12 15.69
CA GLY A 81 -14.43 0.60 15.73
C GLY A 81 -15.63 -0.24 16.15
N ASN A 82 -15.51 -1.57 16.10
CA ASN A 82 -16.61 -2.47 16.43
C ASN A 82 -16.38 -3.12 17.79
N VAL A 83 -16.15 -2.31 18.83
CA VAL A 83 -16.51 -2.76 20.18
C VAL A 83 -18.03 -2.68 20.21
N GLN A 84 -18.68 -3.78 19.83
CA GLN A 84 -20.09 -3.96 20.11
C GLN A 84 -20.21 -3.77 21.63
N MET A 85 -20.84 -2.68 22.06
CA MET A 85 -21.23 -2.47 23.46
C MET A 85 -22.40 -3.43 23.75
N GLU A 86 -22.13 -4.74 23.67
CA GLU A 86 -23.01 -5.79 24.13
C GLU A 86 -22.85 -5.87 25.65
N GLY A 87 -23.50 -4.95 26.36
CA GLY A 87 -23.40 -4.91 27.82
C GLY A 87 -24.32 -3.95 28.55
N GLU A 88 -25.25 -3.26 27.89
CA GLU A 88 -26.25 -2.43 28.57
C GLU A 88 -27.67 -2.89 28.22
N THR A 89 -28.11 -3.97 28.84
CA THR A 89 -29.51 -4.11 29.27
C THR A 89 -29.56 -5.07 30.46
N THR A 90 -29.86 -4.48 31.63
CA THR A 90 -30.48 -5.05 32.85
C THR A 90 -29.85 -6.28 33.52
#